data_AF-A0A2E8WBY7-F1
#
_entry.id   AF-A0A2E8WBY7-F1
#
_cell.length_a   1.000
_cell.length_b   1.000
_cell.length_c   1.000
_cell.angle_alpha   90.00
_cell.angle_beta   90.00
_cell.angle_gamma   90.00
#
_symmetry.space_group_name_H-M   'P 1'
#
loop_
_entity.id
_entity.type
_entity.pdbx_description
1 polymer ?
#
loop_
_entity_poly.entity_id
_entity_poly.type
_entity_poly.pdbx_seq_one_letter_code
_entity_poly.pdbx_strand_id
1 'polypeptide(L)' 'MLQWMVDLEDRGSEWPDLNRISRGSGIVSGKCEVLLGELIEGDLVADHDHVDSVVRYAITREGRVRLFADP' A
#
# COMPACT_ATOMS: atom_id res chain seq x y z
N MET A 1 5.01 -6.59 0.28
CA MET A 1 3.78 -5.77 0.24
C MET A 1 4.01 -4.51 -0.60
N LEU A 2 4.88 -3.61 -0.16
CA LEU A 2 5.16 -2.34 -0.84
C LEU A 2 5.57 -2.48 -2.32
N GLN A 3 6.55 -3.35 -2.64
CA GLN A 3 6.93 -3.60 -4.05
C GLN A 3 5.73 -4.00 -4.93
N TRP A 4 4.85 -4.85 -4.40
CA TRP A 4 3.67 -5.30 -5.14
C TRP A 4 2.65 -4.17 -5.36
N MET A 5 2.49 -3.27 -4.38
CA MET A 5 1.65 -2.08 -4.54
C MET A 5 2.23 -1.13 -5.60
N VAL A 6 3.56 -0.96 -5.64
CA VAL A 6 4.23 -0.21 -6.70
C VAL A 6 3.97 -0.85 -8.06
N ASP A 7 4.15 -2.17 -8.20
CA ASP A 7 3.92 -2.88 -9.46
C ASP A 7 2.47 -2.72 -9.96
N LEU A 8 1.50 -2.59 -9.05
CA LEU A 8 0.10 -2.31 -9.41
C LEU A 8 -0.07 -0.88 -9.93
N GLU A 9 0.44 0.11 -9.21
CA GLU A 9 0.34 1.52 -9.59
C GLU A 9 1.04 1.79 -10.92
N ASP A 10 2.22 1.20 -11.14
CA ASP A 10 3.01 1.38 -12.38
C ASP A 10 2.31 0.75 -13.60
N ARG A 11 1.41 -0.21 -13.38
CA ARG A 11 0.52 -0.78 -14.42
C ARG A 11 -0.75 0.03 -14.64
N GLY A 12 -0.90 1.17 -13.97
CA GLY A 12 -2.09 2.02 -14.01
C GLY A 12 -3.31 1.38 -13.34
N SER A 13 -3.11 0.43 -12.43
CA SER A 13 -4.23 -0.11 -11.65
C SER A 13 -4.75 0.94 -10.67
N GLU A 14 -6.05 0.87 -10.38
CA GLU A 14 -6.63 1.58 -9.25
C GLU A 14 -5.94 1.19 -7.94
N TRP A 15 -5.86 2.16 -7.01
CA TRP A 15 -5.35 1.96 -5.66
C TRP A 15 -6.06 0.80 -4.97
N PRO A 16 -5.33 -0.19 -4.44
CA PRO A 16 -5.94 -1.37 -3.84
C PRO A 16 -6.57 -1.08 -2.47
N ASP A 17 -7.60 -1.84 -2.11
CA ASP A 17 -8.13 -1.89 -0.74
C ASP A 17 -7.36 -2.92 0.12
N LEU A 18 -7.63 -2.96 1.43
CA LEU A 18 -7.00 -3.89 2.37
C LEU A 18 -7.09 -5.35 1.90
N ASN A 19 -8.25 -5.76 1.39
CA ASN A 19 -8.49 -7.13 0.92
C ASN A 19 -7.62 -7.49 -0.29
N ARG A 20 -7.50 -6.58 -1.26
CA ARG A 20 -6.68 -6.79 -2.45
C ARG A 20 -5.20 -6.81 -2.09
N ILE A 21 -4.74 -5.97 -1.16
CA ILE A 21 -3.35 -5.98 -0.65
C ILE A 21 -3.04 -7.29 0.05
N SER A 22 -3.88 -7.68 1.02
CA SER A 22 -3.78 -8.93 1.78
C SER A 22 -3.62 -10.16 0.86
N ARG A 23 -4.49 -10.28 -0.15
CA ARG A 23 -4.41 -11.35 -1.16
C ARG A 23 -3.15 -11.26 -2.02
N GLY A 24 -2.81 -10.06 -2.50
CA GLY A 24 -1.68 -9.85 -3.40
C GLY A 24 -0.31 -10.06 -2.74
N SER A 25 -0.19 -9.72 -1.47
CA SER A 25 1.04 -9.89 -0.70
C SER A 25 1.14 -11.23 0.02
N GLY A 26 0.06 -12.02 0.06
CA GLY A 26 -0.01 -13.28 0.83
C GLY A 26 0.01 -13.07 2.36
N ILE A 27 -0.33 -11.87 2.83
CA ILE A 27 -0.30 -11.52 4.26
C ILE A 27 -1.73 -11.58 4.79
N VAL A 28 -1.93 -12.31 5.89
CA VAL A 28 -3.25 -12.42 6.53
C VAL A 28 -3.82 -11.04 6.87
N SER A 29 -5.10 -10.82 6.58
CA SER A 29 -5.74 -9.49 6.64
C SER A 29 -5.46 -8.70 7.92
N GLY A 30 -5.60 -9.31 9.11
CA GLY A 30 -5.35 -8.61 10.37
C GLY A 30 -3.89 -8.19 10.57
N LYS A 31 -2.93 -8.96 10.05
CA LYS A 31 -1.51 -8.55 10.04
C LYS A 31 -1.26 -7.48 8.98
N CYS A 32 -1.96 -7.56 7.85
CA CYS A 32 -1.87 -6.57 6.78
C CYS A 32 -2.34 -5.20 7.23
N GLU A 33 -3.43 -5.15 8.00
CA GLU A 33 -3.97 -3.92 8.58
C GLU A 33 -3.00 -3.25 9.55
N VAL A 34 -2.42 -4.02 10.49
CA VAL A 34 -1.39 -3.51 11.41
C VAL A 34 -0.18 -2.95 10.65
N LEU A 35 0.33 -3.71 9.67
CA LEU A 35 1.46 -3.26 8.84
C LEU A 35 1.14 -2.00 8.05
N LEU A 36 -0.08 -1.88 7.50
CA LEU A 36 -0.49 -0.66 6.80
C LEU A 36 -0.52 0.53 7.74
N GLY A 37 -0.98 0.36 8.99
CA GLY A 37 -0.92 1.41 10.01
C GLY A 37 0.51 1.90 10.26
N GLU A 38 1.45 0.98 10.48
CA GLU A 38 2.88 1.31 10.67
C GLU A 38 3.48 2.03 9.45
N LEU A 39 3.10 1.60 8.24
CA LEU A 39 3.56 2.19 6.99
C LEU A 39 2.98 3.60 6.74
N ILE A 40 1.74 3.84 7.20
CA ILE A 40 1.10 5.16 7.15
C ILE A 40 1.76 6.11 8.14
N GLU A 41 1.99 5.66 9.38
CA GLU A 41 2.73 6.45 10.40
C GLU A 41 4.13 6.83 9.92
N GLY A 42 4.77 5.97 9.11
CA GLY A 42 6.08 6.19 8.52
C GLY A 42 6.10 7.00 7.21
N ASP A 43 4.96 7.53 6.74
CA ASP A 43 4.79 8.22 5.45
C ASP A 43 5.23 7.37 4.24
N LEU A 44 5.07 6.04 4.29
CA LEU A 44 5.40 5.12 3.18
C LEU A 44 4.17 4.74 2.36
N VAL A 45 3.00 4.78 2.99
CA VAL A 45 1.69 4.52 2.40
C VAL A 45 0.77 5.66 2.81
N ALA A 46 -0.11 6.09 1.91
CA ALA A 46 -1.22 6.98 2.21
C ALA A 46 -2.53 6.19 2.13
N ASP A 47 -3.43 6.43 3.06
CA ASP A 47 -4.82 5.98 2.99
C ASP A 47 -5.72 7.08 2.41
N HIS A 48 -6.70 6.64 1.63
CA HIS A 48 -7.69 7.48 0.96
C HIS A 48 -9.06 6.93 1.32
N ASP A 49 -9.64 7.51 2.36
CA ASP A 49 -10.87 7.12 3.05
C ASP A 49 -12.17 7.51 2.32
N HIS A 50 -12.08 8.15 1.15
CA HIS A 50 -13.23 8.71 0.42
C HIS A 50 -13.42 8.19 -1.02
N VAL A 51 -12.70 7.15 -1.44
CA VAL A 51 -12.88 6.55 -2.78
C VAL A 51 -13.88 5.39 -2.67
N ASP A 52 -15.10 5.57 -3.17
CA ASP A 52 -16.13 4.51 -3.29
C ASP A 52 -16.53 3.79 -1.98
N SER A 53 -16.54 4.51 -0.85
CA SER A 53 -16.90 3.97 0.49
C SER A 53 -15.95 2.87 1.01
N VAL A 54 -14.77 2.72 0.42
CA VAL A 54 -13.73 1.77 0.86
C VAL A 54 -12.39 2.50 0.95
N VAL A 55 -11.66 2.30 2.04
CA VAL A 55 -10.31 2.86 2.18
C VAL A 55 -9.39 2.26 1.11
N ARG A 56 -8.78 3.12 0.31
CA ARG A 56 -7.77 2.74 -0.68
C ARG A 56 -6.40 3.17 -0.22
N TYR A 57 -5.37 2.43 -0.61
CA TYR A 57 -4.00 2.70 -0.19
C TYR A 57 -3.12 2.96 -1.40
N ALA A 58 -2.31 4.02 -1.31
CA ALA A 58 -1.34 4.41 -2.33
C ALA A 58 0.07 4.46 -1.74
N ILE A 59 1.09 4.16 -2.54
CA ILE A 59 2.48 4.35 -2.14
C ILE A 59 2.83 5.83 -2.24
N THR A 60 3.38 6.39 -1.17
CA THR A 60 3.82 7.80 -1.16
C THR A 60 5.11 7.97 -1.95
N ARG A 61 5.52 9.23 -2.17
CA ARG A 61 6.84 9.53 -2.72
C ARG A 61 7.97 8.96 -1.85
N GLU A 62 7.88 9.12 -0.53
CA GLU A 62 8.89 8.62 0.41
C GLU A 62 8.93 7.08 0.41
N GLY A 63 7.77 6.42 0.34
CA GLY A 63 7.66 4.98 0.16
C GLY A 63 8.40 4.48 -1.08
N ARG A 64 8.22 5.15 -2.22
CA ARG A 64 8.97 4.83 -3.46
C ARG A 64 10.47 5.06 -3.30
N VAL A 65 10.87 6.18 -2.72
CA VAL A 65 12.30 6.48 -2.50
C VAL A 65 12.94 5.40 -1.63
N ARG A 66 12.32 4.97 -0.52
CA ARG A 66 12.91 3.92 0.33
C ARG A 66 12.96 2.54 -0.32
N LEU A 67 12.03 2.22 -1.20
CA LEU A 67 12.03 0.93 -1.92
C LEU A 67 13.12 0.84 -2.99
N PHE A 68 13.42 1.96 -3.64
CA PHE A 68 14.33 2.03 -4.78
C PHE A 68 15.61 2.83 -4.52
N ALA A 69 15.81 3.33 -3.30
CA ALA A 69 17.11 3.79 -2.86
C ALA A 69 18.02 2.56 -2.82
N ASP A 70 18.92 2.46 -3.81
CA ASP A 70 20.04 1.52 -3.77
C ASP A 70 20.80 1.70 -2.44
N PRO A 71 21.23 0.60 -1.79
CA PRO A 71 22.02 0.67 -0.56
C PRO A 71 23.36 1.39 -0.72
#